data_AF-A0A657IV38-F1
#
_entry.id   AF-A0A657IV38-F1
#
_cell.length_a   1.000
_cell.length_b   1.000
_cell.length_c   1.000
_cell.angle_alpha   90.00
_cell.angle_beta   90.00
_cell.angle_gamma   90.00
#
_symmetry.space_group_name_H-M   'P 1'
#
loop_
_entity.id
_entity.type
_entity.pdbx_description
1 polymer ?
#
loop_
_entity_poly.entity_id
_entity_poly.type
_entity_poly.pdbx_seq_one_letter_code
_entity_poly.pdbx_strand_id
1 'polypeptide(L)' 'MRAGCFGDLREGVRGRIGDLLIAASGELALYDLRRVSPLAKGMVGQHGSWTDAERKVPLLAL' A
#
# COMPACT_ATOMS: atom_id res chain seq x y z
N MET A 1 -23.24 2.26 -7.71
CA MET A 1 -21.91 2.90 -7.67
C MET A 1 -21.00 2.03 -6.81
N ARG A 2 -19.85 1.56 -7.32
CA ARG A 2 -18.90 0.76 -6.52
C ARG A 2 -18.27 1.69 -5.47
N ALA A 3 -18.15 1.26 -4.22
CA ALA A 3 -17.77 2.10 -3.07
C ALA A 3 -16.30 2.61 -3.06
N GLY A 4 -15.67 2.79 -4.23
CA GLY A 4 -14.27 3.18 -4.35
C GLY A 4 -13.30 2.18 -3.70
N CYS A 5 -12.05 2.60 -3.48
CA CYS A 5 -11.02 1.75 -2.88
C CYS A 5 -11.20 1.49 -1.38
N PHE A 6 -12.05 2.26 -0.70
CA PHE A 6 -12.13 2.28 0.77
C PHE A 6 -13.46 1.79 1.34
N GLY A 7 -14.52 1.69 0.54
CA GLY A 7 -15.83 1.30 1.05
C GLY A 7 -16.38 2.30 2.07
N ASP A 8 -17.17 1.78 3.01
CA ASP A 8 -17.71 2.58 4.12
C ASP A 8 -16.62 2.83 5.17
N LEU A 9 -16.39 4.11 5.47
CA LEU A 9 -15.41 4.54 6.45
C LEU A 9 -16.04 4.66 7.84
N ARG A 10 -15.34 4.15 8.85
CA ARG A 10 -15.66 4.42 10.25
C ARG A 10 -15.39 5.89 10.59
N GLU A 11 -16.08 6.40 11.61
CA GLU A 11 -15.84 7.75 12.13
C GLU A 11 -14.36 7.96 12.47
N GLY A 12 -13.83 9.15 12.15
CA GLY A 12 -12.43 9.51 12.39
C GLY A 12 -11.40 8.93 11.40
N VAL A 13 -11.77 7.96 10.56
CA VAL A 13 -10.81 7.38 9.58
C VAL A 13 -10.55 8.32 8.40
N ARG A 14 -11.56 9.08 7.97
CA ARG A 14 -11.47 9.93 6.77
C ARG A 14 -10.29 10.91 6.83
N GLY A 15 -10.02 11.51 7.98
CA GLY A 15 -8.93 12.47 8.16
C GLY A 15 -7.51 11.87 8.10
N ARG A 16 -7.39 10.54 8.05
CA ARG A 16 -6.10 9.83 7.91
C ARG A 16 -5.77 9.47 6.47
N ILE A 17 -6.71 9.66 5.54
CA ILE A 17 -6.53 9.38 4.12
C ILE A 17 -6.05 10.67 3.46
N GLY A 18 -4.88 10.63 2.84
CA GLY A 18 -4.36 11.78 2.09
C GLY A 18 -5.21 12.10 0.86
N ASP A 19 -5.10 13.34 0.37
CA ASP A 19 -5.81 13.79 -0.83
C ASP A 19 -5.35 13.07 -2.11
N LEU A 20 -4.13 12.52 -2.09
CA LEU A 20 -3.53 11.75 -3.16
C LEU A 20 -2.95 10.45 -2.61
N LEU A 21 -3.20 9.36 -3.34
CA LEU A 21 -2.61 8.05 -3.07
C LEU A 21 -1.78 7.64 -4.27
N ILE A 22 -0.55 7.22 -4.01
CA ILE A 22 0.38 6.70 -5.01
C ILE A 22 0.64 5.24 -4.65
N ALA A 23 0.35 4.35 -5.60
CA ALA A 23 0.52 2.92 -5.46
C ALA A 23 1.45 2.43 -6.59
N ALA A 24 2.48 1.66 -6.24
CA ALA A 24 3.42 1.12 -7.21
C ALA A 24 2.75 0.12 -8.17
N SER A 25 3.16 0.08 -9.43
CA SER A 25 2.70 -0.92 -10.40
C SER A 25 3.85 -1.85 -10.76
N GLY A 26 3.57 -3.14 -10.97
CA GLY A 26 4.59 -4.15 -11.25
C GLY A 26 5.57 -4.31 -10.08
N GLU A 27 6.84 -4.56 -10.40
CA GLU A 27 7.91 -4.84 -9.42
C GLU A 27 8.69 -3.58 -9.04
N LEU A 28 7.97 -2.51 -8.67
CA LEU A 28 8.58 -1.23 -8.31
C LEU A 28 8.47 -0.95 -6.82
N ALA A 29 9.55 -0.42 -6.25
CA ALA A 29 9.57 0.18 -4.92
C ALA A 29 9.87 1.68 -5.02
N LEU A 30 9.05 2.51 -4.39
CA LEU A 30 9.16 3.97 -4.43
C LEU A 30 9.81 4.48 -3.14
N TYR A 31 10.91 5.22 -3.26
CA TYR A 31 11.65 5.76 -2.11
C TYR A 31 11.72 7.29 -2.19
N ASP A 32 11.36 7.97 -1.10
CA ASP A 32 11.70 9.38 -0.88
C ASP A 32 13.01 9.46 -0.09
N LEU A 33 14.15 9.50 -0.79
CA LEU A 33 15.49 9.49 -0.17
C LEU A 33 15.80 10.71 0.71
N ARG A 34 14.91 11.72 0.76
CA ARG A 34 14.98 12.82 1.73
C ARG A 34 14.51 12.39 3.12
N ARG A 35 13.74 11.30 3.21
CA ARG A 35 13.06 10.81 4.42
C ARG A 35 13.52 9.43 4.88
N VAL A 36 14.14 8.65 3.98
CA VAL A 36 14.60 7.29 4.28
C VAL A 36 16.10 7.17 4.01
N SER A 37 16.77 6.35 4.82
CA SER A 37 18.20 6.07 4.65
C SER A 37 18.47 5.46 3.27
N PRO A 38 19.57 5.85 2.58
CA PRO A 38 20.00 5.20 1.34
C PRO A 38 20.22 3.69 1.48
N LEU A 39 20.48 3.20 2.70
CA LEU A 39 20.61 1.76 2.99
C LEU A 39 19.31 0.98 2.73
N ALA A 40 18.14 1.64 2.77
CA ALA A 40 16.85 1.01 2.48
C ALA A 40 16.76 0.45 1.06
N LYS A 41 17.57 0.98 0.11
CA LYS A 41 17.66 0.44 -1.25
C LYS A 41 18.31 -0.95 -1.31
N GLY A 42 18.95 -1.41 -0.23
CA GLY A 42 19.51 -2.76 -0.13
C GLY A 42 18.46 -3.83 0.20
N MET A 43 17.20 -3.45 0.43
CA MET A 43 16.14 -4.41 0.68
C MET A 43 15.83 -5.23 -0.58
N VAL A 44 15.70 -6.54 -0.39
CA VAL A 44 15.41 -7.49 -1.48
C VAL A 44 13.94 -7.50 -1.92
N GLY A 45 13.05 -6.88 -1.14
CA GLY A 45 11.63 -6.80 -1.45
C GLY A 45 10.89 -5.80 -0.59
N GLN A 46 9.79 -5.27 -1.13
CA GLN A 46 8.86 -4.35 -0.48
C GLN A 46 7.43 -4.69 -0.92
N HIS A 47 6.46 -4.47 -0.04
CA HIS A 47 5.03 -4.61 -0.32
C HIS A 47 4.29 -3.34 0.10
N GLY A 48 3.09 -3.12 -0.42
CA GLY A 48 2.21 -2.03 0.01
C GLY A 48 1.32 -1.45 -1.08
N SER A 49 1.37 -1.97 -2.31
CA SER A 49 0.47 -1.54 -3.39
C SER A 49 -0.77 -2.44 -3.52
N TRP A 50 -1.60 -2.15 -4.54
CA TRP A 50 -2.88 -2.81 -4.80
C TRP A 50 -2.79 -3.98 -5.76
N THR A 51 -1.58 -4.47 -6.07
CA THR A 51 -1.43 -5.65 -6.94
C THR A 51 -1.98 -6.91 -6.26
N ASP A 52 -2.35 -7.90 -7.06
CA ASP A 52 -2.80 -9.20 -6.54
C ASP A 52 -1.66 -9.94 -5.81
N ALA A 53 -0.42 -9.80 -6.30
CA ALA A 53 0.76 -10.40 -5.70
C ALA A 53 1.02 -9.88 -4.27
N GLU A 54 0.64 -8.63 -3.99
CA GLU A 54 0.87 -8.02 -2.67
C GLU A 54 -0.31 -8.18 -1.70
N ARG A 55 -1.53 -8.43 -2.20
CA ARG A 55 -2.75 -8.49 -1.37
C ARG A 55 -3.25 -9.89 -1.07
N LYS A 56 -2.93 -10.88 -1.90
CA LYS A 56 -3.40 -12.25 -1.70
C LYS A 56 -2.54 -12.95 -0.65
N VAL A 57 -3.19 -13.37 0.44
CA VAL A 57 -2.58 -14.20 1.49
C VAL A 57 -3.34 -15.53 1.60
N PRO A 58 -2.66 -16.65 1.90
CA PRO A 58 -3.35 -17.92 2.12
C PRO A 58 -4.34 -17.81 3.30
N LEU A 59 -5.55 -18.34 3.12
CA LEU A 59 -6.52 -18.51 4.19
C LEU A 59 -6.71 -19.99 4.45
N LEU A 60 -6.34 -20.44 5.65
CA LEU A 60 -6.70 -21.76 6.15
C LEU A 60 -8.02 -21.64 6.91
N ALA A 61 -9.03 -22.41 6.51
CA ALA A 61 -10.28 -22.58 7.22
C ALA A 61 -10.35 -24.02 7.75
N LEU A 62 -10.66 -24.18 9.05
CA LEU A 62 -10.79 -25.46 9.75
C LEU A 62 -12.25 -25.87 9.87
#